data_AF-A0A829HDQ0-F1
#
_entry.id   AF-A0A829HDQ0-F1
#
_cell.length_a   1.000
_cell.length_b   1.000
_cell.length_c   1.000
_cell.angle_alpha   90.00
_cell.angle_beta   90.00
_cell.angle_gamma   90.00
#
_symmetry.space_group_name_H-M   'P 1'
#
loop_
_entity.id
_entity.type
_entity.pdbx_description
1 polymer ?
#
loop_
_entity_poly.entity_id
_entity_poly.type
_entity_poly.pdbx_seq_one_letter_code
_entity_poly.pdbx_strand_id
1 'polypeptide(L)'
;MKIKINQEAQTSILLDTLLQLKRQQPMIKMRWIALPILLLILMYSWQQQLFTAWVILPFLWSVIVLNLALIARSKSKQLQKIEQFKFDPVFWNKFRFYYPELGLKQRQLIEAGFKDYLALHVIQKQAYAMPSHAVDSLWHVMLEFPKQYQDLCEQLIGRQLHHNPYDASTTSTQQTQQLFAAWRNSCGLHAYQPRNTTLLPRLFAIDQALNWQDGQYFNLELMTKDYAQYLQAQSSSSSSSCSSSSNSCSSCSSCGGGGGGD
;
A
#
# COMPACT_ATOMS: atom_id res chain seq x y z
N MET A 1 -39.94 7.95 -11.62
CA MET A 1 -39.00 8.77 -12.41
C MET A 1 -38.02 9.54 -11.52
N LYS A 2 -38.47 10.35 -10.54
CA LYS A 2 -37.58 11.12 -9.63
C LYS A 2 -36.56 10.27 -8.83
N ILE A 3 -36.95 9.09 -8.35
CA ILE A 3 -36.06 8.22 -7.56
C ILE A 3 -34.89 7.67 -8.40
N LYS A 4 -35.15 7.22 -9.64
CA LYS A 4 -34.12 6.73 -10.55
C LYS A 4 -33.15 7.85 -10.98
N ILE A 5 -33.68 9.04 -11.28
CA ILE A 5 -32.86 10.21 -11.63
C ILE A 5 -31.92 10.58 -10.48
N ASN A 6 -32.40 10.54 -9.24
CA ASN A 6 -31.57 10.84 -8.06
C ASN A 6 -30.49 9.77 -7.83
N GLN A 7 -30.80 8.47 -8.05
CA GLN A 7 -29.81 7.39 -7.95
C GLN A 7 -28.73 7.52 -9.02
N GLU A 8 -29.11 7.74 -10.29
CA GLU A 8 -28.16 7.93 -11.40
C GLU A 8 -27.27 9.15 -11.17
N ALA A 9 -27.85 10.25 -10.65
CA ALA A 9 -27.08 11.43 -10.28
C ALA A 9 -26.08 11.14 -9.15
N GLN A 10 -26.49 10.43 -8.09
CA GLN A 10 -25.61 10.04 -6.99
C GLN A 10 -24.47 9.11 -7.45
N THR A 11 -24.77 8.14 -8.29
CA THR A 11 -23.75 7.25 -8.90
C THR A 11 -22.77 8.06 -9.75
N SER A 12 -23.26 9.01 -10.56
CA SER A 12 -22.38 9.85 -11.37
C SER A 12 -21.44 10.73 -10.53
N ILE A 13 -21.95 11.31 -9.43
CA ILE A 13 -21.16 12.10 -8.48
C ILE A 13 -20.10 11.21 -7.83
N LEU A 14 -20.47 10.00 -7.38
CA LEU A 14 -19.55 9.03 -6.80
C LEU A 14 -18.43 8.63 -7.77
N LEU A 15 -18.76 8.36 -9.04
CA LEU A 15 -17.76 8.06 -10.06
C LEU A 15 -16.78 9.23 -10.25
N ASP A 16 -17.31 10.45 -10.32
CA ASP A 16 -16.49 11.64 -10.52
C ASP A 16 -15.59 11.91 -9.29
N THR A 17 -16.08 11.72 -8.06
CA THR A 17 -15.25 11.84 -6.85
C THR A 17 -14.13 10.80 -6.84
N LEU A 18 -14.42 9.55 -7.21
CA LEU A 18 -13.42 8.47 -7.31
C LEU A 18 -12.40 8.72 -8.42
N LEU A 19 -12.79 9.30 -9.55
CA LEU A 19 -11.87 9.66 -10.62
C LEU A 19 -10.96 10.83 -10.24
N GLN A 20 -11.47 11.81 -9.47
CA GLN A 20 -10.71 12.98 -9.04
C GLN A 20 -9.69 12.69 -7.91
N LEU A 21 -9.76 11.52 -7.27
CA LEU A 21 -8.82 11.08 -6.25
C LEU A 21 -7.39 11.02 -6.80
N LYS A 22 -6.56 11.95 -6.33
CA LYS A 22 -5.14 12.05 -6.70
C LYS A 22 -4.29 11.13 -5.82
N ARG A 23 -3.25 10.54 -6.43
CA ARG A 23 -2.23 9.81 -5.69
C ARG A 23 -1.32 10.78 -4.95
N GLN A 24 -1.09 10.49 -3.68
CA GLN A 24 -0.09 11.16 -2.87
C GLN A 24 1.30 10.72 -3.31
N GLN A 25 2.18 11.71 -3.45
CA GLN A 25 3.57 11.49 -3.79
C GLN A 25 4.39 11.39 -2.50
N PRO A 26 5.33 10.44 -2.38
CA PRO A 26 6.24 10.41 -1.23
C PRO A 26 7.09 11.68 -1.22
N MET A 27 6.75 12.63 -0.35
CA MET A 27 7.52 13.86 -0.17
C MET A 27 8.40 13.76 1.07
N ILE A 28 9.71 13.96 0.90
CA ILE A 28 10.59 14.25 2.02
C ILE A 28 10.53 15.74 2.28
N LYS A 29 10.15 16.13 3.50
CA LYS A 29 10.11 17.53 3.92
C LYS A 29 11.52 18.14 3.81
N MET A 30 11.66 19.22 3.04
CA MET A 30 12.94 19.90 2.77
C MET A 30 13.76 20.21 4.04
N ARG A 31 13.09 20.47 5.16
CA ARG A 31 13.73 20.72 6.46
C ARG A 31 14.62 19.56 6.93
N TRP A 32 14.27 18.32 6.62
CA TRP A 32 15.07 17.14 7.00
C TRP A 32 16.34 17.02 6.17
N ILE A 33 16.36 17.60 4.96
CA ILE A 33 17.55 17.67 4.09
C ILE A 33 18.40 18.90 4.43
N ALA A 34 17.77 20.03 4.76
CA ALA A 34 18.47 21.30 5.00
C ALA A 34 19.15 21.40 6.36
N LEU A 35 18.52 20.88 7.43
CA LEU A 35 19.06 20.90 8.79
C LEU A 35 20.44 20.21 8.95
N PRO A 36 20.70 19.00 8.38
CA PRO A 36 22.02 18.38 8.45
C PRO A 36 23.08 19.20 7.73
N ILE A 37 22.72 19.67 6.53
CA ILE A 37 23.64 20.41 5.66
C ILE A 37 24.03 21.73 6.32
N LEU A 38 23.06 22.44 6.92
CA LEU A 38 23.32 23.67 7.66
C LEU A 38 24.26 23.42 8.86
N LEU A 39 24.04 22.36 9.64
CA LEU A 39 24.91 21.99 10.76
C LEU A 39 26.33 21.69 10.28
N LEU A 40 26.49 20.94 9.18
CA LEU A 40 27.79 20.64 8.58
C LEU A 40 28.51 21.92 8.10
N ILE A 41 27.80 22.86 7.48
CA ILE A 41 28.36 24.14 7.02
C ILE A 41 28.82 24.99 8.21
N LEU A 42 27.99 25.09 9.26
CA LEU A 42 28.28 25.89 10.44
C LEU A 42 29.50 25.31 11.20
N MET A 43 29.59 23.99 11.31
CA MET A 43 30.75 23.31 11.90
C MET A 43 32.02 23.49 11.08
N TYR A 44 31.94 23.40 9.74
CA TYR A 44 33.08 23.66 8.85
C TYR A 44 33.62 25.09 9.02
N SER A 45 32.71 26.06 9.18
CA SER A 45 33.08 27.47 9.43
C SER A 45 33.74 27.70 10.78
N TRP A 46 33.57 26.81 11.76
CA TRP A 46 34.03 27.02 13.14
C TRP A 46 35.42 26.43 13.43
N GLN A 47 36.09 25.82 12.44
CA GLN A 47 37.51 25.39 12.48
C GLN A 47 37.98 24.67 13.78
N GLN A 48 37.07 24.01 14.50
CA GLN A 48 37.41 23.29 15.73
C GLN A 48 38.18 22.01 15.35
N GLN A 49 39.41 21.86 15.86
CA GLN A 49 40.20 20.63 15.73
C GLN A 49 39.69 19.48 16.62
N LEU A 50 38.65 19.73 17.42
CA LEU A 50 38.10 18.73 18.34
C LEU A 50 37.04 17.86 17.64
N PHE A 51 37.43 16.60 17.44
CA PHE A 51 36.62 15.39 17.31
C PHE A 51 35.93 15.05 15.97
N THR A 52 36.49 14.03 15.33
CA THR A 52 35.95 13.29 14.17
C THR A 52 34.55 12.72 14.41
N ALA A 53 34.22 12.26 15.63
CA ALA A 53 32.95 11.59 15.92
C ALA A 53 31.71 12.49 15.75
N TRP A 54 31.81 13.77 16.11
CA TRP A 54 30.68 14.71 16.02
C TRP A 54 30.40 15.19 14.60
N VAL A 55 31.37 15.06 13.68
CA VAL A 55 31.18 15.31 12.24
C VAL A 55 30.62 14.08 11.53
N ILE A 56 31.02 12.88 11.97
CA ILE A 56 30.57 11.61 11.39
C ILE A 56 29.05 11.43 11.55
N LEU A 57 28.48 11.74 12.71
CA LEU A 57 27.03 11.59 12.95
C LEU A 57 26.12 12.41 12.00
N PRO A 58 26.28 13.75 11.86
CA PRO A 58 25.48 14.54 10.93
C PRO A 58 25.80 14.19 9.47
N PHE A 59 27.04 13.79 9.16
CA PHE A 59 27.39 13.30 7.83
C PHE A 59 26.63 12.01 7.49
N LEU A 60 26.68 10.98 8.33
CA LEU A 60 25.93 9.74 8.15
C LEU A 60 24.43 10.01 8.05
N TRP A 61 23.89 10.88 8.90
CA TRP A 61 22.49 11.26 8.82
C TRP A 61 22.14 11.97 7.51
N SER A 62 23.00 12.86 7.00
CA SER A 62 22.82 13.51 5.70
C SER A 62 22.82 12.52 4.54
N VAL A 63 23.70 11.51 4.57
CA VAL A 63 23.78 10.44 3.57
C VAL A 63 22.51 9.59 3.60
N ILE A 64 22.01 9.23 4.79
CA ILE A 64 20.76 8.49 4.95
C ILE A 64 19.59 9.30 4.38
N VAL A 65 19.46 10.58 4.76
CA VAL A 65 18.39 11.45 4.28
C VAL A 65 18.46 11.64 2.76
N LEU A 66 19.65 11.84 2.20
CA LEU A 66 19.85 11.95 0.75
C LEU A 66 19.45 10.67 0.03
N ASN A 67 19.87 9.50 0.54
CA ASN A 67 19.49 8.20 0.00
C ASN A 67 17.96 8.03 0.01
N LEU A 68 17.30 8.28 1.15
CA LEU A 68 15.85 8.25 1.26
C LEU A 68 15.18 9.23 0.28
N ALA A 69 15.74 10.42 0.09
CA ALA A 69 15.22 11.42 -0.84
C ALA A 69 15.34 10.98 -2.31
N LEU A 70 16.44 10.33 -2.67
CA LEU A 70 16.63 9.74 -3.99
C LEU A 70 15.63 8.59 -4.24
N ILE A 71 15.41 7.73 -3.24
CA ILE A 71 14.41 6.66 -3.30
C ILE A 71 13.01 7.26 -3.47
N ALA A 72 12.64 8.24 -2.65
CA ALA A 72 11.34 8.90 -2.72
C ALA A 72 11.13 9.57 -4.09
N ARG A 73 12.14 10.29 -4.59
CA ARG A 73 12.10 10.92 -5.92
C ARG A 73 11.96 9.89 -7.04
N SER A 74 12.67 8.77 -6.96
CA SER A 74 12.55 7.67 -7.93
C SER A 74 11.13 7.12 -7.95
N LYS A 75 10.56 6.79 -6.78
CA LYS A 75 9.18 6.33 -6.64
C LYS A 75 8.19 7.35 -7.18
N SER A 76 8.36 8.64 -6.87
CA SER A 76 7.47 9.69 -7.38
C SER A 76 7.47 9.79 -8.90
N LYS A 77 8.64 9.73 -9.53
CA LYS A 77 8.74 9.70 -10.99
C LYS A 77 8.01 8.49 -11.57
N GLN A 78 8.14 7.33 -10.94
CA GLN A 78 7.49 6.10 -11.39
C GLN A 78 5.96 6.16 -11.21
N LEU A 79 5.47 6.73 -10.11
CA LEU A 79 4.04 6.98 -9.90
C LEU A 79 3.45 7.96 -10.93
N GLN A 80 4.22 9.00 -11.30
CA GLN A 80 3.83 9.93 -12.36
C GLN A 80 3.78 9.24 -13.73
N LYS A 81 4.74 8.35 -14.03
CA LYS A 81 4.70 7.51 -15.23
C LYS A 81 3.42 6.67 -15.28
N ILE A 82 3.06 6.01 -14.18
CA ILE A 82 1.81 5.22 -14.08
C ILE A 82 0.58 6.08 -14.34
N GLU A 83 0.55 7.32 -13.83
CA GLU A 83 -0.58 8.23 -14.03
C GLU A 83 -0.79 8.59 -15.50
N GLN A 84 0.30 8.94 -16.18
CA GLN A 84 0.30 9.40 -17.57
C GLN A 84 0.27 8.26 -18.60
N PHE A 85 0.50 7.02 -18.16
CA PHE A 85 0.55 5.87 -19.03
C PHE A 85 -0.79 5.63 -19.74
N LYS A 86 -0.73 5.31 -21.03
CA LYS A 86 -1.90 4.94 -21.83
C LYS A 86 -1.80 3.46 -22.14
N PHE A 87 -2.80 2.69 -21.71
CA PHE A 87 -2.87 1.26 -22.00
C PHE A 87 -3.05 1.02 -23.51
N ASP A 88 -2.48 -0.08 -23.98
CA ASP A 88 -2.64 -0.53 -25.36
C ASP A 88 -4.13 -0.68 -25.68
N PRO A 89 -4.63 -0.13 -26.82
CA PRO A 89 -6.04 -0.25 -27.21
C PRO A 89 -6.51 -1.70 -27.32
N VAL A 90 -5.62 -2.67 -27.56
CA VAL A 90 -5.96 -4.11 -27.63
C VAL A 90 -6.65 -4.58 -26.35
N PHE A 91 -6.15 -4.19 -25.17
CA PHE A 91 -6.79 -4.53 -23.90
C PHE A 91 -8.21 -3.99 -23.82
N TRP A 92 -8.41 -2.73 -24.21
CA TRP A 92 -9.71 -2.09 -24.16
C TRP A 92 -10.69 -2.62 -25.20
N ASN A 93 -10.20 -3.03 -26.36
CA ASN A 93 -11.01 -3.66 -27.40
C ASN A 93 -11.57 -4.98 -26.88
N LYS A 94 -10.73 -5.81 -26.26
CA LYS A 94 -11.13 -7.08 -25.68
C LYS A 94 -12.01 -6.91 -24.44
N PHE A 95 -11.69 -5.96 -23.55
CA PHE A 95 -12.51 -5.68 -22.37
C PHE A 95 -13.91 -5.19 -22.74
N ARG A 96 -14.05 -4.33 -23.76
CA ARG A 96 -15.38 -3.93 -24.29
C ARG A 96 -16.17 -5.07 -24.90
N PHE A 97 -15.50 -6.08 -25.44
CA PHE A 97 -16.17 -7.26 -25.96
C PHE A 97 -16.82 -8.08 -24.84
N TYR A 98 -16.14 -8.23 -23.69
CA TYR A 98 -16.69 -8.93 -22.53
C TYR A 98 -17.73 -8.12 -21.75
N TYR A 99 -17.57 -6.78 -21.69
CA TYR A 99 -18.44 -5.88 -20.93
C TYR A 99 -18.96 -4.72 -21.79
N PRO A 100 -19.84 -4.99 -22.77
CA PRO A 100 -20.32 -3.97 -23.72
C PRO A 100 -21.21 -2.90 -23.05
N GLU A 101 -21.89 -3.24 -21.97
CA GLU A 101 -22.73 -2.34 -21.16
C GLU A 101 -21.95 -1.25 -20.39
N LEU A 102 -20.62 -1.36 -20.25
CA LEU A 102 -19.83 -0.39 -19.49
C LEU A 102 -19.56 0.92 -20.24
N GLY A 103 -20.04 2.00 -19.65
CA GLY A 103 -19.80 3.37 -20.11
C GLY A 103 -18.32 3.79 -20.03
N LEU A 104 -17.99 4.91 -20.68
CA LEU A 104 -16.62 5.43 -20.71
C LEU A 104 -16.09 5.78 -19.31
N LYS A 105 -16.88 6.49 -18.47
CA LYS A 105 -16.47 6.86 -17.11
C LYS A 105 -16.19 5.65 -16.22
N GLN A 106 -17.01 4.60 -16.35
CA GLN A 106 -16.82 3.35 -15.61
C GLN A 106 -15.50 2.68 -16.00
N ARG A 107 -15.20 2.59 -17.30
CA ARG A 107 -13.91 2.07 -17.80
C ARG A 107 -12.72 2.91 -17.34
N GLN A 108 -12.84 4.24 -17.34
CA GLN A 108 -11.81 5.13 -16.80
C GLN A 108 -11.59 4.90 -15.30
N LEU A 109 -12.65 4.61 -14.54
CA LEU A 109 -12.54 4.31 -13.12
C LEU A 109 -11.81 2.98 -12.88
N ILE A 110 -12.14 1.94 -13.66
CA ILE A 110 -11.43 0.65 -13.64
C ILE A 110 -9.95 0.84 -14.01
N GLU A 111 -9.65 1.65 -15.03
CA GLU A 111 -8.29 2.02 -15.41
C GLU A 111 -7.53 2.70 -14.26
N ALA A 112 -8.16 3.70 -13.62
CA ALA A 112 -7.59 4.42 -12.50
C ALA A 112 -7.33 3.49 -11.30
N GLY A 113 -8.22 2.53 -11.06
CA GLY A 113 -8.05 1.46 -10.10
C GLY A 113 -6.86 0.56 -10.42
N PHE A 114 -6.74 0.08 -11.65
CA PHE A 114 -5.60 -0.77 -12.03
C PHE A 114 -4.28 -0.02 -11.90
N LYS A 115 -4.23 1.26 -12.28
CA LYS A 115 -3.07 2.13 -12.05
C LYS A 115 -2.75 2.30 -10.56
N ASP A 116 -3.75 2.37 -9.69
CA ASP A 116 -3.52 2.37 -8.23
C ASP A 116 -2.93 1.04 -7.74
N TYR A 117 -3.39 -0.09 -8.29
CA TYR A 117 -2.84 -1.40 -7.96
C TYR A 117 -1.36 -1.52 -8.36
N LEU A 118 -0.99 -1.08 -9.57
CA LEU A 118 0.42 -0.98 -9.99
C LEU A 118 1.22 -0.06 -9.05
N ALA A 119 0.63 1.05 -8.61
CA ALA A 119 1.27 1.99 -7.68
C ALA A 119 1.58 1.34 -6.31
N LEU A 120 0.73 0.43 -5.80
CA LEU A 120 1.02 -0.32 -4.57
C LEU A 120 2.34 -1.10 -4.69
N HIS A 121 2.58 -1.72 -5.85
CA HIS A 121 3.79 -2.49 -6.14
C HIS A 121 5.04 -1.64 -6.34
N VAL A 122 4.89 -0.36 -6.70
CA VAL A 122 5.99 0.64 -6.73
C VAL A 122 6.31 1.13 -5.32
N ILE A 123 5.29 1.37 -4.48
CA ILE A 123 5.48 1.82 -3.10
C ILE A 123 6.22 0.78 -2.28
N GLN A 124 5.78 -0.49 -2.37
CA GLN A 124 6.41 -1.58 -1.64
C GLN A 124 6.32 -2.87 -2.45
N LYS A 125 7.47 -3.55 -2.59
CA LYS A 125 7.58 -4.84 -3.28
C LYS A 125 7.12 -5.95 -2.33
N GLN A 126 5.83 -6.26 -2.36
CA GLN A 126 5.21 -7.37 -1.65
C GLN A 126 4.00 -7.89 -2.44
N ALA A 127 3.41 -8.99 -1.96
CA ALA A 127 2.16 -9.51 -2.48
C ALA A 127 0.97 -8.70 -1.93
N TYR A 128 -0.02 -8.45 -2.79
CA TYR A 128 -1.26 -7.76 -2.45
C TYR A 128 -2.44 -8.56 -2.96
N ALA A 129 -3.48 -8.62 -2.14
CA ALA A 129 -4.78 -9.07 -2.62
C ALA A 129 -5.31 -8.03 -3.60
N MET A 130 -6.08 -8.48 -4.59
CA MET A 130 -6.82 -7.60 -5.47
C MET A 130 -8.22 -7.36 -4.86
N PRO A 131 -8.52 -6.16 -4.32
CA PRO A 131 -9.77 -5.93 -3.59
C PRO A 131 -10.96 -5.56 -4.50
N SER A 132 -10.78 -5.52 -5.82
CA SER A 132 -11.84 -5.16 -6.76
C SER A 132 -11.87 -6.16 -7.90
N HIS A 133 -12.98 -6.88 -8.04
CA HIS A 133 -13.22 -7.81 -9.12
C HIS A 133 -13.38 -7.10 -10.47
N ALA A 134 -13.91 -5.86 -10.49
CA ALA A 134 -13.98 -5.08 -11.72
C ALA A 134 -12.59 -4.78 -12.28
N VAL A 135 -11.66 -4.42 -11.39
CA VAL A 135 -10.27 -4.15 -11.79
C VAL A 135 -9.52 -5.45 -12.08
N ASP A 136 -9.78 -6.53 -11.34
CA ASP A 136 -9.21 -7.86 -11.61
C ASP A 136 -9.67 -8.40 -12.98
N SER A 137 -10.92 -8.13 -13.38
CA SER A 137 -11.44 -8.48 -14.70
C SER A 137 -10.63 -7.82 -15.82
N LEU A 138 -10.27 -6.53 -15.66
CA LEU A 138 -9.37 -5.86 -16.61
C LEU A 138 -7.98 -6.49 -16.58
N TRP A 139 -7.47 -6.83 -15.39
CA TRP A 139 -6.17 -7.50 -15.27
C TRP A 139 -6.14 -8.85 -15.98
N HIS A 140 -7.18 -9.67 -15.83
CA HIS A 140 -7.35 -10.93 -16.54
C HIS A 140 -7.35 -10.76 -18.07
N VAL A 141 -8.02 -9.73 -18.59
CA VAL A 141 -7.95 -9.39 -20.02
C VAL A 141 -6.52 -9.06 -20.44
N MET A 142 -5.73 -8.38 -19.59
CA MET A 142 -4.32 -8.09 -19.91
C MET A 142 -3.47 -9.36 -19.98
N LEU A 143 -3.75 -10.36 -19.14
CA LEU A 143 -3.02 -11.64 -19.13
C LEU A 143 -3.23 -12.45 -20.43
N GLU A 144 -4.33 -12.23 -21.16
CA GLU A 144 -4.53 -12.82 -22.50
C GLU A 144 -3.51 -12.32 -23.54
N PHE A 145 -2.84 -11.19 -23.29
CA PHE A 145 -1.82 -10.60 -24.17
C PHE A 145 -0.46 -10.52 -23.46
N PRO A 146 0.22 -11.67 -23.27
CA PRO A 146 1.37 -11.78 -22.37
C PRO A 146 2.54 -10.87 -22.73
N LYS A 147 2.79 -10.64 -24.03
CA LYS A 147 3.87 -9.74 -24.49
C LYS A 147 3.60 -8.29 -24.09
N GLN A 148 2.42 -7.77 -24.44
CA GLN A 148 2.00 -6.40 -24.13
C GLN A 148 1.94 -6.18 -22.62
N TYR A 149 1.46 -7.18 -21.88
CA TYR A 149 1.42 -7.13 -20.42
C TYR A 149 2.82 -7.12 -19.79
N GLN A 150 3.74 -7.96 -20.29
CA GLN A 150 5.12 -7.96 -19.82
C GLN A 150 5.81 -6.62 -20.06
N ASP A 151 5.69 -6.06 -21.28
CA ASP A 151 6.24 -4.76 -21.64
C ASP A 151 5.70 -3.65 -20.74
N LEU A 152 4.40 -3.69 -20.44
CA LEU A 152 3.74 -2.78 -19.52
C LEU A 152 4.31 -2.87 -18.10
N CYS A 153 4.44 -4.08 -17.55
CA CYS A 153 4.99 -4.30 -16.22
C CYS A 153 6.44 -3.82 -16.12
N GLU A 154 7.26 -4.10 -17.14
CA GLU A 154 8.65 -3.68 -17.17
C GLU A 154 8.78 -2.17 -17.27
N GLN A 155 7.95 -1.51 -18.09
CA GLN A 155 7.96 -0.06 -18.25
C GLN A 155 7.49 0.68 -16.98
N LEU A 156 6.47 0.16 -16.30
CA LEU A 156 5.82 0.85 -15.18
C LEU A 156 6.35 0.46 -13.81
N ILE A 157 6.67 -0.82 -13.59
CA ILE A 157 7.11 -1.35 -12.30
C ILE A 157 8.61 -1.72 -12.35
N GLY A 158 9.16 -2.03 -13.52
CA GLY A 158 10.55 -2.50 -13.68
C GLY A 158 10.74 -3.98 -13.31
N ARG A 159 9.64 -4.74 -13.34
CA ARG A 159 9.61 -6.20 -13.17
C ARG A 159 8.24 -6.71 -13.59
N GLN A 160 8.17 -7.97 -13.99
CA GLN A 160 6.91 -8.67 -14.20
C GLN A 160 6.11 -8.79 -12.90
N LEU A 161 4.81 -8.48 -12.99
CA LEU A 161 3.83 -8.73 -11.95
C LEU A 161 3.10 -10.04 -12.27
N HIS A 162 3.35 -11.07 -11.48
CA HIS A 162 2.71 -12.37 -11.66
C HIS A 162 1.33 -12.36 -10.99
N HIS A 163 0.31 -12.78 -11.73
CA HIS A 163 -1.03 -13.04 -11.20
C HIS A 163 -1.04 -14.46 -10.64
N ASN A 164 -1.19 -14.57 -9.33
CA ASN A 164 -1.24 -15.85 -8.62
C ASN A 164 -2.58 -15.92 -7.87
N PRO A 165 -3.60 -16.59 -8.42
CA PRO A 165 -4.87 -16.74 -7.75
C PRO A 165 -4.69 -17.56 -6.46
N TYR A 166 -5.55 -17.31 -5.47
CA TYR A 166 -5.58 -18.16 -4.28
C TYR A 166 -6.02 -19.56 -4.63
N ASP A 167 -5.30 -20.53 -4.10
CA ASP A 167 -5.58 -21.95 -4.23
C ASP A 167 -5.80 -22.59 -2.84
N ALA A 168 -6.03 -23.90 -2.81
CA ALA A 168 -6.21 -24.64 -1.56
C ALA A 168 -4.99 -24.61 -0.62
N SER A 169 -3.81 -24.21 -1.12
CA SER A 169 -2.59 -24.09 -0.32
C SER A 169 -2.47 -22.71 0.36
N THR A 170 -3.25 -21.72 -0.08
CA THR A 170 -3.19 -20.37 0.45
C THR A 170 -3.85 -20.27 1.82
N THR A 171 -3.07 -20.00 2.86
CA THR A 171 -3.59 -19.89 4.24
C THR A 171 -4.44 -18.63 4.43
N SER A 172 -5.43 -18.69 5.33
CA SER A 172 -6.27 -17.54 5.68
C SER A 172 -5.45 -16.36 6.24
N THR A 173 -4.39 -16.65 6.99
CA THR A 173 -3.44 -15.64 7.49
C THR A 173 -2.74 -14.91 6.35
N GLN A 174 -2.30 -15.63 5.32
CA GLN A 174 -1.67 -15.04 4.14
C GLN A 174 -2.64 -14.15 3.37
N GLN A 175 -3.88 -14.61 3.14
CA GLN A 175 -4.91 -13.82 2.47
C GLN A 175 -5.19 -12.53 3.23
N THR A 176 -5.35 -12.64 4.55
CA THR A 176 -5.57 -11.51 5.46
C THR A 176 -4.42 -10.51 5.42
N GLN A 177 -3.18 -11.00 5.47
CA GLN A 177 -1.99 -10.15 5.38
C GLN A 177 -1.93 -9.39 4.06
N GLN A 178 -2.21 -10.05 2.94
CA GLN A 178 -2.18 -9.44 1.62
C GLN A 178 -3.31 -8.42 1.42
N LEU A 179 -4.50 -8.69 1.96
CA LEU A 179 -5.63 -7.75 1.96
C LEU A 179 -5.32 -6.51 2.79
N PHE A 180 -4.82 -6.67 4.02
CA PHE A 180 -4.47 -5.53 4.87
C PHE A 180 -3.23 -4.76 4.39
N ALA A 181 -2.31 -5.42 3.70
CA ALA A 181 -1.24 -4.73 2.99
C ALA A 181 -1.81 -3.86 1.84
N ALA A 182 -2.78 -4.38 1.09
CA ALA A 182 -3.46 -3.62 0.04
C ALA A 182 -4.24 -2.44 0.64
N TRP A 183 -4.97 -2.65 1.74
CA TRP A 183 -5.69 -1.62 2.49
C TRP A 183 -4.76 -0.49 2.94
N ARG A 184 -3.71 -0.83 3.69
CA ARG A 184 -2.75 0.15 4.23
C ARG A 184 -2.13 1.03 3.15
N ASN A 185 -1.68 0.42 2.06
CA ASN A 185 -1.01 1.15 0.99
C ASN A 185 -2.01 1.92 0.11
N SER A 186 -3.23 1.41 -0.08
CA SER A 186 -4.30 2.12 -0.78
C SER A 186 -4.76 3.36 -0.01
N CYS A 187 -4.93 3.26 1.31
CA CYS A 187 -5.18 4.43 2.16
C CYS A 187 -4.03 5.43 2.07
N GLY A 188 -2.78 4.97 2.17
CA GLY A 188 -1.60 5.82 2.03
C GLY A 188 -1.53 6.54 0.67
N LEU A 189 -1.93 5.87 -0.41
CA LEU A 189 -1.99 6.47 -1.75
C LEU A 189 -2.95 7.66 -1.82
N HIS A 190 -4.00 7.72 -1.01
CA HIS A 190 -5.01 8.79 -1.05
C HIS A 190 -4.96 9.72 0.19
N ALA A 191 -3.86 9.72 0.94
CA ALA A 191 -3.68 10.48 2.20
C ALA A 191 -4.68 10.10 3.31
N TYR A 192 -5.22 8.89 3.29
CA TYR A 192 -6.10 8.38 4.34
C TYR A 192 -5.31 7.65 5.43
N GLN A 193 -5.80 7.74 6.67
CA GLN A 193 -5.22 7.02 7.80
C GLN A 193 -5.88 5.64 7.90
N PRO A 194 -5.14 4.53 7.73
CA PRO A 194 -5.75 3.20 7.64
C PRO A 194 -6.39 2.70 8.95
N ARG A 195 -6.06 3.32 10.09
CA ARG A 195 -6.66 3.03 11.42
C ARG A 195 -7.89 3.90 11.73
N ASN A 196 -8.07 5.00 11.01
CA ASN A 196 -9.14 5.96 11.28
C ASN A 196 -9.41 6.76 9.99
N THR A 197 -10.09 6.12 9.04
CA THR A 197 -10.49 6.76 7.78
C THR A 197 -12.00 6.88 7.73
N THR A 198 -12.48 7.98 7.15
CA THR A 198 -13.90 8.25 6.92
C THR A 198 -14.36 7.85 5.52
N LEU A 199 -13.42 7.55 4.63
CA LEU A 199 -13.66 7.21 3.23
C LEU A 199 -12.92 5.95 2.84
N LEU A 200 -13.51 5.18 1.92
CA LEU A 200 -12.84 4.05 1.29
C LEU A 200 -11.85 4.55 0.23
N PRO A 201 -10.62 4.01 0.16
CA PRO A 201 -9.72 4.27 -0.94
C PRO A 201 -10.30 3.71 -2.24
N ARG A 202 -9.98 4.34 -3.38
CA ARG A 202 -10.58 4.01 -4.70
C ARG A 202 -10.66 2.51 -4.97
N LEU A 203 -9.56 1.77 -4.82
CA LEU A 203 -9.51 0.32 -5.08
C LEU A 203 -10.58 -0.50 -4.33
N PHE A 204 -10.96 -0.10 -3.12
CA PHE A 204 -11.98 -0.80 -2.31
C PHE A 204 -13.40 -0.31 -2.59
N ALA A 205 -13.55 0.84 -3.24
CA ALA A 205 -14.83 1.48 -3.52
C ALA A 205 -15.35 1.20 -4.95
N ILE A 206 -14.48 0.78 -5.88
CA ILE A 206 -14.83 0.62 -7.30
C ILE A 206 -15.99 -0.36 -7.51
N ASP A 207 -15.93 -1.54 -6.92
CA ASP A 207 -16.95 -2.58 -7.13
C ASP A 207 -18.33 -2.09 -6.68
N GLN A 208 -18.40 -1.42 -5.52
CA GLN A 208 -19.61 -0.79 -5.03
C GLN A 208 -20.09 0.35 -5.93
N ALA A 209 -19.18 1.19 -6.42
CA ALA A 209 -19.52 2.32 -7.27
C ALA A 209 -20.05 1.89 -8.65
N LEU A 210 -19.56 0.77 -9.17
CA LEU A 210 -19.98 0.19 -10.44
C LEU A 210 -21.18 -0.75 -10.29
N ASN A 211 -21.56 -1.09 -9.05
CA ASN A 211 -22.50 -2.16 -8.75
C ASN A 211 -22.14 -3.45 -9.51
N TRP A 212 -20.86 -3.84 -9.39
CA TRP A 212 -20.27 -4.93 -10.16
C TRP A 212 -20.89 -6.28 -9.79
N GLN A 213 -21.15 -7.11 -10.80
CA GLN A 213 -21.66 -8.46 -10.59
C GLN A 213 -20.61 -9.30 -9.85
N ASP A 214 -21.01 -9.94 -8.76
CA ASP A 214 -20.13 -10.69 -7.87
C ASP A 214 -18.96 -9.84 -7.31
N GLY A 215 -19.14 -8.53 -7.22
CA GLY A 215 -18.13 -7.60 -6.69
C GLY A 215 -17.86 -7.77 -5.19
N GLN A 216 -16.71 -7.25 -4.74
CA GLN A 216 -16.35 -7.20 -3.33
C GLN A 216 -16.86 -5.91 -2.69
N TYR A 217 -17.68 -6.06 -1.64
CA TYR A 217 -18.28 -4.93 -0.92
C TYR A 217 -17.70 -4.84 0.48
N PHE A 218 -17.03 -3.72 0.77
CA PHE A 218 -16.38 -3.50 2.06
C PHE A 218 -17.14 -2.49 2.90
N ASN A 219 -17.41 -2.86 4.15
CA ASN A 219 -17.87 -1.91 5.15
C ASN A 219 -16.65 -1.23 5.79
N LEU A 220 -16.62 0.10 5.74
CA LEU A 220 -15.52 0.93 6.25
C LEU A 220 -15.23 0.69 7.75
N GLU A 221 -16.28 0.60 8.57
CA GLU A 221 -16.15 0.44 10.02
C GLU A 221 -15.58 -0.94 10.36
N LEU A 222 -16.12 -1.99 9.73
CA LEU A 222 -15.61 -3.35 9.89
C LEU A 222 -14.15 -3.46 9.43
N MET A 223 -13.83 -2.94 8.25
CA MET A 223 -12.45 -2.94 7.73
C MET A 223 -11.47 -2.25 8.67
N THR A 224 -11.85 -1.11 9.23
CA THR A 224 -11.00 -0.35 10.15
C THR A 224 -10.81 -1.10 11.47
N LYS A 225 -11.87 -1.71 11.99
CA LYS A 225 -11.84 -2.52 13.22
C LYS A 225 -10.96 -3.76 13.04
N ASP A 226 -11.16 -4.52 11.97
CA ASP A 226 -10.43 -5.76 11.71
C ASP A 226 -8.95 -5.48 11.45
N TYR A 227 -8.65 -4.38 10.74
CA TYR A 227 -7.27 -3.92 10.55
C TYR A 227 -6.60 -3.54 11.88
N ALA A 228 -7.32 -2.91 12.81
CA ALA A 228 -6.80 -2.58 14.13
C ALA A 228 -6.50 -3.85 14.96
N GLN A 229 -7.37 -4.85 14.91
CA GLN A 229 -7.16 -6.15 15.56
C GLN A 229 -5.95 -6.89 14.96
N TYR A 230 -5.81 -6.88 13.64
CA TYR A 230 -4.66 -7.45 12.95
C TYR A 230 -3.33 -6.85 13.42
N LEU A 231 -3.27 -5.52 13.58
CA LEU A 231 -2.07 -4.86 14.08
C LEU A 231 -1.75 -5.24 15.53
N GLN A 232 -2.76 -5.41 16.38
CA GLN A 232 -2.57 -5.89 17.76
C GLN A 232 -2.00 -7.31 17.78
N ALA A 233 -2.57 -8.22 16.98
CA ALA A 233 -2.10 -9.59 16.85
C ALA A 233 -0.65 -9.69 16.33
N GLN A 234 -0.26 -8.81 15.39
CA GLN A 234 1.14 -8.75 14.95
C GLN A 234 2.07 -8.29 16.08
N SER A 235 1.67 -7.28 16.85
CA SER A 235 2.52 -6.77 17.94
C SER A 235 2.76 -7.80 19.04
N SER A 236 1.75 -8.59 19.42
CA SER A 236 1.87 -9.65 20.43
C SER A 236 2.69 -10.85 19.93
N SER A 237 2.65 -11.17 18.64
CA SER A 237 3.51 -12.20 18.05
C SER A 237 4.98 -11.79 18.03
N SER A 238 5.29 -10.51 17.79
CA SER A 238 6.67 -10.00 17.77
C SER A 238 7.34 -9.89 19.14
N SER A 239 6.57 -9.87 20.24
CA SER A 239 7.12 -9.93 21.62
C SER A 239 7.49 -11.35 22.10
N SER A 240 7.21 -12.39 21.31
CA SER A 240 7.56 -13.78 21.65
C SER A 240 8.84 -14.29 20.96
N SER A 241 9.53 -13.42 20.21
CA SER A 241 10.78 -13.72 19.50
C SER A 241 11.96 -12.90 20.04
N CYS A 242 12.11 -12.83 21.37
CA CYS A 242 13.40 -12.50 21.98
C CYS A 242 13.97 -13.78 22.59
N SER A 243 14.91 -14.39 21.86
CA SER A 243 15.82 -15.43 22.32
C SER A 243 16.64 -14.90 23.51
N SER A 244 16.28 -15.30 24.72
CA SER A 244 17.12 -15.14 25.91
C SER A 244 18.16 -16.27 25.96
N SER A 245 19.15 -16.21 25.08
CA SER A 245 20.44 -16.86 25.32
C SER A 245 21.32 -15.88 26.09
N SER A 246 21.14 -15.88 27.41
CA SER A 246 22.10 -15.30 28.36
C SER A 246 21.98 -16.05 29.68
N ASN A 247 23.00 -16.85 29.97
CA ASN A 247 23.31 -17.34 31.31
C ASN A 247 23.15 -16.21 32.33
N SER A 248 22.34 -16.43 33.36
CA SER A 248 22.63 -15.88 34.68
C SER A 248 21.90 -16.70 35.75
N CYS A 249 22.69 -17.39 36.54
CA CYS A 249 22.29 -18.01 37.80
C CYS A 249 21.86 -16.92 38.78
N SER A 250 20.70 -17.08 39.43
CA SER A 250 20.43 -16.46 40.73
C SER A 250 19.14 -17.00 41.37
N SER A 251 19.35 -17.90 42.34
CA SER A 251 18.65 -17.99 43.63
C SER A 251 17.12 -18.00 43.64
N CYS A 252 16.52 -19.19 43.66
CA CYS A 252 15.19 -19.39 44.23
C CYS A 252 15.31 -19.68 45.74
N SER A 253 15.06 -18.68 46.56
CA SER A 253 14.90 -18.82 48.01
C SER A 253 13.42 -18.73 48.39
N SER A 254 12.89 -19.88 48.82
CA SER A 254 11.98 -20.10 49.96
C SER A 254 10.56 -19.51 49.96
N CYS A 255 9.54 -20.38 50.03
CA CYS A 255 8.60 -20.61 51.16
C CYS A 255 7.37 -21.42 50.65
N GLY A 256 6.73 -22.39 51.34
CA GLY A 256 6.87 -23.02 52.65
C GLY A 256 5.61 -23.89 52.94
N GLY A 257 5.76 -24.94 53.77
CA GLY A 257 4.71 -25.68 54.50
C GLY A 257 4.05 -26.88 53.76
N GLY A 258 3.81 -28.06 54.32
CA GLY A 258 3.98 -28.60 55.68
C GLY A 258 3.00 -29.77 55.92
N GLY A 259 3.45 -30.83 56.62
CA GLY A 259 2.63 -31.94 57.18
C GLY A 259 2.76 -33.27 56.43
N GLY A 260 3.08 -34.44 57.01
CA GLY A 260 3.27 -34.85 58.40
C GLY A 260 2.49 -36.17 58.66
N GLY A 261 3.20 -37.21 59.12
CA GLY A 261 2.62 -38.33 59.89
C GLY A 261 2.26 -39.61 59.14
N ASP A 262 3.05 -40.64 59.44
CA ASP A 262 2.81 -42.11 59.45
C ASP A 262 2.46 -42.86 58.15
#